data_AF-A0A7J8TDW7-F1
#
_entry.id   AF-A0A7J8TDW7-F1
#
_cell.length_a   1.000
_cell.length_b   1.000
_cell.length_c   1.000
_cell.angle_alpha   90.00
_cell.angle_beta   90.00
_cell.angle_gamma   90.00
#
_symmetry.space_group_name_H-M   'P 1'
#
loop_
_entity.id
_entity.type
_entity.pdbx_description
1 polymer ?
#
loop_
_entity_poly.entity_id
_entity_poly.type
_entity_poly.pdbx_seq_one_letter_code
_entity_poly.pdbx_strand_id
1 'polypeptide(L)' 'MYPWTAVAYLAPVVVATVVFLIYPIGQGSFSDGMPLRISGSFNFTIVFQAEHNILMHPFHIYA' A
#
# COMPACT_ATOMS: atom_id res chain seq x y z
N MET A 1 -15.69 20.06 17.81
CA MET A 1 -15.05 19.18 16.81
C MET A 1 -14.99 17.78 17.39
N TYR A 2 -15.52 16.77 16.68
CA TYR A 2 -15.51 15.38 17.17
C TYR A 2 -14.16 14.74 16.81
N PRO A 3 -13.39 14.23 17.79
CA PRO A 3 -12.03 13.74 17.56
C PRO A 3 -11.96 12.50 16.64
N TRP A 4 -13.08 11.82 16.42
CA TRP A 4 -13.17 10.60 15.63
C TRP A 4 -12.91 10.79 14.12
N THR A 5 -13.06 12.00 13.59
CA THR A 5 -12.71 12.29 12.18
C THR A 5 -11.21 12.07 11.93
N ALA A 6 -10.35 12.44 12.89
CA ALA A 6 -8.92 12.19 12.78
C ALA A 6 -8.61 10.70 12.78
N VAL A 7 -9.30 9.92 13.63
CA VAL A 7 -9.12 8.45 13.71
C VAL A 7 -9.53 7.78 12.40
N ALA A 8 -10.65 8.16 11.79
CA ALA A 8 -11.08 7.63 10.50
C ALA A 8 -10.07 7.96 9.38
N TYR A 9 -9.46 9.15 9.42
CA TYR A 9 -8.45 9.57 8.44
C TYR A 9 -7.13 8.78 8.56
N LEU A 10 -6.86 8.10 9.69
CA LEU A 10 -5.64 7.30 9.83
C LEU A 10 -5.59 6.10 8.88
N ALA A 11 -6.73 5.51 8.52
CA ALA A 11 -6.77 4.36 7.62
C ALA A 11 -6.07 4.64 6.26
N PRO A 12 -6.47 5.66 5.48
CA PRO A 12 -5.79 5.98 4.23
C PRO A 12 -4.35 6.47 4.43
N VAL A 13 -4.03 7.11 5.57
CA VAL A 13 -2.65 7.54 5.89
C VAL A 13 -1.73 6.34 6.07
N VAL A 14 -2.20 5.28 6.75
CA VAL A 14 -1.42 4.06 6.94
C VAL A 14 -1.19 3.37 5.60
N VAL A 15 -2.22 3.25 4.76
CA VAL A 15 -2.08 2.64 3.41
C VAL A 15 -1.05 3.40 2.56
N ALA A 16 -1.13 4.74 2.53
CA ALA A 16 -0.15 5.55 1.80
C ALA A 16 1.27 5.35 2.34
N THR A 17 1.42 5.31 3.67
CA THR A 17 2.73 5.10 4.30
C THR A 17 3.31 3.72 3.98
N VAL A 18 2.48 2.67 3.95
CA VAL A 18 2.92 1.31 3.59
C VAL A 18 3.43 1.27 2.16
N VAL A 19 2.66 1.79 1.22
CA VAL A 19 2.91 1.63 -0.22
C VAL A 19 4.02 2.55 -0.73
N PHE A 20 4.19 3.75 -0.16
CA PHE A 20 5.20 4.72 -0.60
C PHE A 20 6.49 4.69 0.23
N LEU A 21 6.49 4.11 1.43
CA LEU A 21 7.63 4.21 2.35
C LEU A 21 8.05 2.86 2.92
N ILE A 22 7.16 2.12 3.57
CA ILE A 22 7.54 0.87 4.24
C ILE A 22 7.93 -0.21 3.22
N TYR A 23 7.13 -0.38 2.16
CA TYR A 23 7.41 -1.35 1.11
C TYR A 23 8.76 -1.09 0.40
N PRO A 24 9.05 0.11 -0.15
CA PRO A 24 10.33 0.35 -0.81
C PRO A 24 11.53 0.25 0.15
N ILE A 25 11.38 0.61 1.43
CA ILE A 25 12.44 0.38 2.43
C ILE A 25 12.66 -1.12 2.64
N GLY A 26 11.59 -1.92 2.74
CA GLY A 26 11.67 -3.37 2.87
C GLY A 26 12.30 -4.07 1.66
N GLN A 27 12.12 -3.51 0.46
CA GLN A 27 12.75 -3.98 -0.78
C GLN A 27 14.18 -3.43 -0.99
N GLY A 28 14.57 -2.39 -0.23
CA GLY A 28 15.88 -1.74 -0.35
C GLY A 28 15.98 -0.73 -1.50
N SER A 29 14.86 -0.36 -2.15
CA SER A 29 14.83 0.55 -3.30
C SER A 29 13.49 1.29 -3.41
N PHE A 30 13.56 2.61 -3.60
CA PHE A 30 12.37 3.43 -3.90
C PHE A 30 11.79 3.20 -5.30
N SER A 31 12.55 2.58 -6.20
CA SER A 31 12.05 2.21 -7.54
C SER A 31 10.96 1.14 -7.47
N ASP A 32 10.91 0.35 -6.40
CA ASP A 32 9.87 -0.68 -6.18
C ASP A 32 8.61 -0.11 -5.52
N GLY A 33 8.63 1.16 -5.07
CA GLY A 33 7.46 1.83 -4.54
C GLY A 33 6.37 2.07 -5.60
N MET A 34 5.14 2.31 -5.17
CA MET A 34 4.05 2.56 -6.12
C MET A 34 4.24 3.86 -6.91
N PRO A 35 4.15 3.85 -8.25
CA PRO A 35 4.29 5.07 -9.03
C PRO A 35 3.06 5.99 -8.93
N LEU A 36 3.28 7.31 -8.98
CA LEU A 36 2.22 8.33 -8.98
C LEU A 36 1.53 8.50 -10.35
N ARG A 37 1.17 7.38 -10.99
CA ARG A 37 0.51 7.32 -12.29
C ARG A 37 -0.52 6.20 -12.29
N ILE A 38 -1.63 6.38 -13.00
CA ILE A 38 -2.71 5.38 -13.08
C ILE A 38 -2.18 4.01 -13.55
N SER A 39 -1.45 3.97 -14.66
CA SER A 39 -0.83 2.73 -15.17
C SER A 39 0.24 2.16 -14.23
N GLY A 40 0.89 3.01 -13.45
CA GLY A 40 1.87 2.61 -12.44
C GLY A 40 1.22 1.90 -11.26
N SER A 41 0.03 2.35 -10.82
CA SER A 41 -0.76 1.67 -9.79
C SER A 41 -1.11 0.23 -10.21
N PHE A 42 -1.53 0.04 -11.46
CA PHE A 42 -1.82 -1.30 -11.99
C PHE A 42 -0.55 -2.17 -12.06
N ASN A 43 0.56 -1.60 -12.52
CA ASN A 43 1.84 -2.30 -12.57
C ASN A 43 2.28 -2.76 -11.18
N PHE A 44 2.21 -1.88 -10.18
CA PHE A 44 2.53 -2.20 -8.79
C PHE A 44 1.68 -3.38 -8.29
N THR A 45 0.36 -3.35 -8.47
CA THR A 45 -0.52 -4.43 -8.02
C THR A 45 -0.19 -5.78 -8.65
N ILE A 46 0.13 -5.80 -9.95
CA ILE A 46 0.48 -7.05 -10.66
C ILE A 46 1.79 -7.61 -10.15
N VAL A 47 2.83 -6.78 -10.01
CA VAL A 47 4.13 -7.21 -9.49
C VAL A 47 4.00 -7.66 -8.03
N PHE A 48 3.26 -6.91 -7.21
CA PHE A 48 3.03 -7.26 -5.81
C PHE A 48 2.31 -8.60 -5.65
N GLN A 49 1.34 -8.89 -6.52
CA GLN A 49 0.69 -10.20 -6.58
C GLN A 49 1.66 -11.31 -7.02
N ALA A 50 2.52 -11.05 -8.01
CA ALA A 50 3.50 -12.04 -8.49
C ALA A 50 4.54 -12.40 -7.42
N GLU A 51 5.04 -11.40 -6.68
CA GLU A 51 6.09 -11.58 -5.67
C GLU A 51 5.56 -12.09 -4.32
N HIS A 52 4.35 -11.67 -3.93
CA HIS A 52 3.85 -11.91 -2.56
C HIS A 52 2.52 -12.67 -2.49
N ASN A 53 1.87 -12.96 -3.63
CA ASN A 53 0.57 -13.65 -3.68
C ASN A 53 -0.49 -13.03 -2.74
N ILE A 54 -0.60 -11.71 -2.74
CA ILE A 54 -1.41 -10.94 -1.78
C ILE A 54 -2.88 -11.36 -1.73
N LEU A 55 -3.45 -11.86 -2.83
CA LEU A 55 -4.82 -12.38 -2.88
C LEU A 55 -5.09 -13.51 -1.87
N MET A 56 -4.06 -14.25 -1.47
CA MET A 56 -4.16 -15.33 -0.47
C MET A 56 -3.82 -14.87 0.94
N HIS A 57 -3.46 -13.60 1.14
CA HIS A 57 -3.04 -13.09 2.43
C HIS A 57 -4.23 -12.65 3.29
N PRO A 58 -4.40 -13.17 4.53
CA PRO A 58 -5.56 -12.86 5.38
C PRO A 58 -5.81 -11.38 5.62
N PHE A 59 -4.76 -10.57 5.83
CA PHE A 59 -4.92 -9.12 6.00
C PHE A 59 -5.47 -8.41 4.76
N HIS A 60 -5.26 -8.94 3.56
CA HIS A 60 -5.85 -8.36 2.34
C HIS A 60 -7.30 -8.82 2.14
N ILE A 61 -7.66 -10.00 2.65
CA ILE A 61 -9.03 -10.54 2.57
C ILE A 61 -9.99 -9.81 3.52
N TYR A 62 -9.50 -9.39 4.69
CA TYR A 62 -10.32 -8.74 5.72
C TYR A 62 -10.25 -7.21 5.74
N ALA A 63 -9.52 -6.60 4.80
CA ALA A 63 -9.36 -5.14 4.69
C ALA A 63 -10.57 -4.44 4.07
#